data_AF-A0A0B5Z2J4-F1
#
_entry.id   AF-A0A0B5Z2J4-F1
#
_cell.length_a   1.000
_cell.length_b   1.000
_cell.length_c   1.000
_cell.angle_alpha   90.00
_cell.angle_beta   90.00
_cell.angle_gamma   90.00
#
_symmetry.space_group_name_H-M   'P 1'
#
loop_
_entity.id
_entity.type
_entity.pdbx_description
1 polymer ?
#
loop_
_entity_poly.entity_id
_entity_poly.type
_entity_poly.pdbx_seq_one_letter_code
_entity_poly.pdbx_strand_id
1 'polypeptide(L)' 'SGEGRRRGKKGDHWHRVERSYGKFWRQFRLPENVDLDSVKAKMENGVLTLTLDKLSRDKIKGPRLVTIANDGE' A
#
# COMPACT_ATOMS: atom_id res chain seq x y z
N SER A 1 -2.25 -0.21 -10.29
CA SER A 1 -2.48 0.24 -11.67
C SER A 1 -1.22 0.92 -12.15
N GLY A 2 -0.54 0.38 -13.17
CA GLY A 2 0.69 0.97 -13.72
C GLY A 2 0.37 1.58 -15.08
N GLU A 3 0.33 2.90 -15.15
CA GLU A 3 -0.01 3.66 -16.34
C GLU A 3 1.10 3.51 -17.39
N GLY A 4 0.79 2.88 -18.52
CA GLY A 4 1.72 2.73 -19.63
C GLY A 4 1.87 4.05 -20.39
N ARG A 5 3.08 4.60 -20.48
CA ARG A 5 3.38 5.58 -21.53
C ARG A 5 4.78 5.37 -22.11
N ARG A 6 4.80 4.79 -23.31
CA ARG A 6 5.92 4.85 -24.24
C ARG A 6 6.01 6.25 -24.82
N ARG A 7 7.19 6.87 -24.72
CA ARG A 7 7.66 7.87 -25.69
C ARG A 7 9.06 7.43 -26.10
N GLY A 8 9.15 6.67 -27.20
CA GLY A 8 10.42 6.51 -27.89
C GLY A 8 10.87 7.89 -28.37
N LYS A 9 12.10 8.29 -28.05
CA LYS A 9 12.69 9.49 -28.64
C LYS A 9 12.88 9.25 -30.14
N LYS A 10 12.65 10.27 -30.97
CA LYS A 10 12.98 10.20 -32.40
C LYS A 10 14.49 9.92 -32.51
N GLY A 11 14.86 8.72 -32.96
CA GLY A 11 16.26 8.29 -33.12
C GLY A 11 16.61 6.94 -32.51
N ASP A 12 15.81 6.42 -31.56
CA ASP A 12 16.09 5.11 -30.97
C ASP A 12 15.49 3.98 -31.81
N HIS A 13 16.33 3.18 -32.49
CA HIS A 13 15.91 1.98 -33.21
C HIS A 13 16.16 0.74 -32.33
N TRP A 14 15.10 0.19 -31.74
CA TRP A 14 15.18 -1.02 -30.93
C TRP A 14 14.71 -2.22 -31.75
N HIS A 15 15.54 -3.27 -31.88
CA HIS A 15 15.12 -4.53 -32.53
C HIS A 15 14.05 -5.28 -31.72
N ARG A 16 14.09 -5.18 -30.38
CA ARG A 16 13.11 -5.81 -29.47
C ARG A 16 13.08 -5.13 -28.11
N VAL A 17 11.89 -4.98 -27.53
CA VAL A 17 11.65 -4.42 -26.19
C VAL A 17 10.72 -5.34 -25.43
N GLU A 18 11.21 -5.99 -24.38
CA GLU A 18 10.45 -7.00 -23.62
C GLU A 18 9.96 -6.50 -22.25
N ARG A 19 10.69 -5.56 -21.63
CA ARG A 19 10.35 -5.02 -20.31
C ARG A 19 9.59 -3.71 -20.46
N SER A 20 8.43 -3.65 -19.84
CA SER A 20 7.65 -2.42 -19.68
C SER A 20 8.42 -1.43 -18.79
N TYR A 21 8.47 -0.17 -19.20
CA TYR A 21 8.98 0.94 -18.38
C TYR A 21 7.92 2.02 -18.26
N GLY A 22 7.93 2.77 -17.17
CA GLY A 22 6.96 3.82 -16.93
C GLY A 22 6.85 4.20 -15.47
N LYS A 23 6.08 5.25 -15.19
CA LYS A 23 5.70 5.61 -13.82
C LYS A 23 4.71 4.58 -13.31
N PHE A 24 4.82 4.22 -12.04
CA PHE A 24 3.86 3.32 -11.39
C PHE A 24 3.37 3.94 -10.09
N TRP A 25 2.12 3.63 -9.74
CA TRP A 25 1.51 4.05 -8.48
C TRP A 25 0.67 2.90 -7.92
N ARG A 26 0.77 2.70 -6.60
CA ARG A 26 0.00 1.71 -5.84
C ARG A 26 -0.43 2.32 -4.52
N GLN A 27 -1.67 2.05 -4.14
CA GLN A 27 -2.25 2.42 -2.86
C GLN A 27 -2.79 1.16 -2.20
N PHE A 28 -2.57 1.03 -0.90
CA PHE A 28 -3.05 -0.07 -0.09
C PHE A 28 -3.94 0.49 1.03
N ARG A 29 -5.02 -0.23 1.36
CA ARG A 29 -5.75 0.02 2.61
C ARG A 29 -5.08 -0.79 3.70
N LEU A 30 -4.74 -0.12 4.79
CA LEU A 30 -4.15 -0.77 5.95
C LEU A 30 -5.25 -1.15 6.95
N PRO A 31 -5.06 -2.24 7.70
CA PRO A 31 -5.91 -2.54 8.86
C PRO A 31 -5.84 -1.43 9.91
N GLU A 32 -6.86 -1.34 10.77
CA GLU A 32 -6.95 -0.33 11.83
C GLU A 32 -5.88 -0.49 12.92
N ASN A 33 -5.33 -1.70 13.07
CA ASN A 33 -4.35 -2.02 14.12
C ASN A 33 -2.89 -1.83 13.67
N VAL A 34 -2.62 -0.97 12.68
CA VAL A 34 -1.28 -0.66 12.19
C VAL A 34 -0.81 0.68 12.77
N ASP A 35 0.45 0.71 13.22
CA ASP A 35 1.10 1.95 13.65
C ASP A 35 1.66 2.70 12.42
N LEU A 36 0.98 3.79 12.02
CA LEU A 36 1.36 4.58 10.85
C LEU A 36 2.66 5.39 11.04
N ASP A 37 3.08 5.61 12.28
CA ASP A 37 4.33 6.34 12.58
C ASP A 37 5.55 5.41 12.46
N SER A 38 5.33 4.08 12.43
CA SER A 38 6.38 3.06 12.41
C SER A 38 6.90 2.70 11.01
N VAL A 39 6.43 3.38 9.96
CA VAL A 39 6.70 3.00 8.57
C VAL A 39 8.21 3.02 8.28
N LYS A 40 8.74 1.86 7.91
CA LYS A 40 10.12 1.67 7.44
C LYS A 40 10.10 1.19 5.99
N ALA A 41 11.04 1.66 5.19
CA ALA A 41 11.20 1.26 3.80
C ALA A 41 12.64 0.82 3.51
N LYS A 42 12.80 -0.29 2.80
CA LYS A 42 14.10 -0.80 2.33
C LYS A 42 14.00 -1.20 0.86
N MET A 43 14.98 -0.80 0.06
CA MET A 43 15.15 -1.25 -1.31
C MET A 43 16.38 -2.15 -1.39
N GLU A 44 16.21 -3.38 -1.85
CA GLU A 44 17.30 -4.35 -1.98
C GLU A 44 17.02 -5.29 -3.15
N ASN A 45 18.02 -5.53 -4.00
CA ASN A 45 17.93 -6.43 -5.16
C ASN A 45 16.71 -6.16 -6.09
N GLY A 46 16.32 -4.88 -6.22
CA GLY A 46 15.18 -4.46 -7.04
C GLY A 46 13.80 -4.66 -6.40
N VAL A 47 13.74 -4.98 -5.10
CA VAL A 47 12.50 -5.13 -4.34
C VAL A 47 12.38 -4.02 -3.29
N LEU A 48 11.25 -3.30 -3.33
CA LEU A 48 10.86 -2.36 -2.28
C LEU A 48 10.07 -3.13 -1.21
N THR A 49 10.62 -3.21 0.00
CA THR A 49 9.97 -3.77 1.19
C THR A 49 9.51 -2.63 2.09
N LEU A 50 8.22 -2.61 2.41
CA LEU A 50 7.62 -1.70 3.39
C LEU A 50 7.29 -2.51 4.65
N THR A 51 7.76 -2.04 5.81
CA THR A 51 7.51 -2.66 7.12
C THR A 51 6.76 -1.67 7.99
N LEU A 52 5.64 -2.11 8.56
CA LEU A 52 4.85 -1.35 9.50
C LEU A 52 4.56 -2.26 10.70
N ASP A 53 4.72 -1.71 11.90
CA ASP A 53 4.45 -2.42 13.13
C ASP A 53 2.95 -2.40 13.44
N LYS A 54 2.49 -3.37 14.23
CA LYS A 54 1.13 -3.34 14.78
C LYS A 54 1.08 -2.40 15.97
N LEU A 55 -0.06 -1.74 16.17
CA LEU A 55 -0.32 -0.98 17.39
C LEU A 55 -0.15 -1.88 18.62
N SER A 56 0.40 -1.31 19.69
CA SER A 56 0.45 -1.99 20.99
C SER A 56 -0.97 -2.31 21.48
N ARG A 57 -1.11 -3.37 22.28
CA ARG A 57 -2.41 -3.82 22.81
C ARG A 57 -3.16 -2.69 23.52
N ASP A 58 -2.44 -1.80 24.21
CA ASP A 58 -3.01 -0.67 24.96
C ASP A 58 -3.61 0.41 24.04
N LYS A 59 -3.14 0.50 22.80
CA LYS A 59 -3.66 1.42 21.77
C LYS A 59 -4.79 0.80 20.93
N ILE A 60 -4.97 -0.52 20.99
CA ILE A 60 -6.07 -1.21 20.32
C ILE A 60 -7.33 -1.03 21.17
N LYS A 61 -8.27 -0.20 20.71
CA LYS A 61 -9.59 -0.12 21.34
C LYS A 61 -10.23 -1.50 21.24
N GLY A 62 -10.57 -2.09 22.38
CA GLY A 62 -11.28 -3.36 22.44
C GLY A 62 -12.62 -3.31 21.70
N PRO A 63 -13.24 -4.48 21.46
CA PRO A 63 -14.54 -4.53 20.78
C PRO A 63 -15.54 -3.63 21.51
N ARG A 64 -16.20 -2.73 20.76
CA ARG A 64 -17.27 -1.90 21.32
C ARG A 64 -18.50 -2.78 21.53
N LEU A 65 -18.86 -3.02 22.78
CA LEU A 65 -20.15 -3.62 23.10
C LEU A 65 -21.24 -2.58 22.82
N VAL A 66 -22.12 -2.89 21.88
CA VAL A 66 -23.29 -2.05 21.57
C VAL A 66 -24.51 -2.76 22.14
N THR A 67 -25.07 -2.22 23.22
CA THR A 67 -26.33 -2.69 23.79
C THR A 67 -27.48 -2.23 22.89
N ILE A 68 -28.31 -3.17 22.44
CA ILE A 68 -29.56 -2.84 21.73
C ILE A 68 -30.59 -2.47 22.80
N ALA A 69 -31.07 -1.23 22.77
CA ALA A 69 -32.18 -0.81 23.61
C ALA A 69 -33.47 -1.43 23.06
N ASN A 70 -34.29 -2.02 23.94
CA ASN A 70 -35.62 -2.50 23.58
C ASN A 70 -36.62 -1.46 24.04
N ASP A 71 -37.06 -0.62 23.11
CA ASP A 71 -38.03 0.45 23.34
C ASP A 71 -39.43 -0.15 23.16
N GLY A 72 -39.88 -0.99 24.09
CA GLY A 72 -41.15 -1.69 23.95
C GLY A 72 -41.75 -2.08 25.28
N GLU A 73 -42.75 -1.29 25.69
CA GLU A 73 -43.84 -1.66 26.60
C GLU A 73 -45.01 -2.18 25.76
#